data_AF-A0A5K7TYF5-F1
#
_entry.id   AF-A0A5K7TYF5-F1
#
_cell.length_a   1.000
_cell.length_b   1.000
_cell.length_c   1.000
_cell.angle_alpha   90.00
_cell.angle_beta   90.00
_cell.angle_gamma   90.00
#
_symmetry.space_group_name_H-M   'P 1'
#
loop_
_entity.id
_entity.type
_entity.pdbx_description
1 polymer ?
#
loop_
_entity_poly.entity_id
_entity_poly.type
_entity_poly.pdbx_seq_one_letter_code
_entity_poly.pdbx_strand_id
1 'polypeptide(L)' 'MIDPIMQLDAELEWLGQIADELEREVAICPLTRPTLIAWLTEWAARPDGKAGLKREIPHLPQALKSAYAEWIHHGGGR' A
#
# COMPACT_ATOMS: atom_id res chain seq x y z
N MET A 1 -10.25 16.94 -19.74
CA MET A 1 -10.43 17.01 -18.27
C MET A 1 -10.33 15.58 -17.78
N ILE A 2 -9.48 15.29 -16.80
CA ILE A 2 -9.46 13.96 -16.19
C ILE A 2 -10.63 13.93 -15.21
N ASP A 3 -11.54 12.98 -15.39
CA ASP A 3 -12.65 12.78 -14.47
C ASP A 3 -12.10 12.41 -13.09
N PRO A 4 -12.36 13.20 -12.04
CA PRO A 4 -11.75 12.99 -10.72
C PRO A 4 -12.15 11.64 -10.11
N ILE A 5 -13.33 11.12 -10.48
CA ILE A 5 -13.78 9.78 -10.10
C ILE A 5 -12.93 8.69 -10.78
N MET A 6 -12.64 8.83 -12.09
CA MET A 6 -11.77 7.87 -12.79
C MET A 6 -10.36 7.88 -12.23
N GLN A 7 -9.85 9.04 -11.82
CA GLN A 7 -8.53 9.13 -11.19
C GLN A 7 -8.51 8.43 -9.83
N LEU A 8 -9.56 8.60 -9.03
CA LEU A 8 -9.67 7.93 -7.74
C LEU A 8 -9.77 6.40 -7.90
N ASP A 9 -10.55 5.94 -8.88
CA ASP A 9 -10.68 4.51 -9.17
C ASP A 9 -9.33 3.89 -9.54
N ALA A 10 -8.57 4.54 -10.44
CA ALA A 10 -7.23 4.11 -10.81
C ALA A 10 -6.23 4.13 -9.64
N GLU A 11 -6.33 5.09 -8.72
CA GLU A 11 -5.49 5.12 -7.51
C GLU A 11 -5.87 3.99 -6.54
N LEU A 12 -7.16 3.67 -6.38
CA LEU A 12 -7.62 2.56 -5.55
C LEU A 12 -7.22 1.20 -6.13
N GLU A 13 -7.32 1.01 -7.45
CA GLU A 13 -6.85 -0.19 -8.13
C GLU A 13 -5.34 -0.38 -7.94
N TRP A 14 -4.56 0.69 -8.08
CA TRP A 14 -3.11 0.66 -7.87
C TRP A 14 -2.73 0.31 -6.43
N LEU A 15 -3.39 0.92 -5.43
CA LEU A 15 -3.21 0.56 -4.02
C LEU A 15 -3.64 -0.88 -3.74
N GLY A 16 -4.68 -1.36 -4.43
CA GLY A 16 -5.14 -2.75 -4.38
C GLY A 16 -4.06 -3.73 -4.81
N GLN A 17 -3.38 -3.47 -5.92
CA GLN A 17 -2.28 -4.30 -6.42
C GLN A 17 -1.09 -4.32 -5.46
N ILE A 18 -0.75 -3.17 -4.86
CA ILE A 18 0.32 -3.09 -3.86
C ILE A 18 -0.03 -3.90 -2.61
N ALA A 19 -1.30 -3.85 -2.18
CA ALA A 19 -1.78 -4.65 -1.05
C ALA A 19 -1.63 -6.15 -1.34
N ASP A 20 -2.09 -6.62 -2.51
CA ASP A 20 -1.96 -8.02 -2.91
C ASP A 20 -0.48 -8.47 -2.94
N GLU A 21 0.43 -7.66 -3.50
CA GLU A 21 1.85 -7.99 -3.52
C GLU A 21 2.50 -7.96 -2.12
N LEU A 22 2.07 -7.05 -1.23
CA LEU A 22 2.54 -7.04 0.17
C LEU A 22 2.14 -8.32 0.89
N GLU A 23 0.88 -8.74 0.71
CA GLU A 23 0.37 -9.96 1.30
C GLU A 23 1.08 -11.21 0.76
N ARG A 24 1.45 -11.18 -0.53
CA ARG A 24 2.22 -12.24 -1.19
C ARG A 24 3.68 -12.31 -0.73
N GLU A 25 4.37 -11.17 -0.64
CA GLU A 25 5.80 -11.12 -0.33
C GLU A 25 6.10 -11.21 1.18
N VAL A 26 5.19 -10.71 2.03
CA VAL A 26 5.43 -10.58 3.48
C VAL A 26 4.53 -11.50 4.29
N ALA A 27 3.23 -11.20 4.34
CA ALA A 27 2.22 -11.98 5.07
C ALA A 27 0.82 -11.43 4.79
N ILE A 28 -0.18 -12.31 4.82
CA ILE A 28 -1.60 -11.94 4.74
C ILE A 28 -1.94 -10.93 5.85
N CYS A 29 -2.65 -9.87 5.48
CA CYS A 29 -3.03 -8.83 6.42
C CYS A 29 -4.03 -9.41 7.43
N PRO A 30 -3.76 -9.35 8.75
CA PRO A 30 -4.70 -9.83 9.76
C PRO A 30 -5.93 -8.93 9.93
N LEU A 31 -5.98 -7.80 9.22
CA LEU A 31 -6.99 -6.76 9.31
C LEU A 31 -7.84 -6.74 8.04
N THR A 32 -8.77 -5.79 7.98
CA THR A 32 -9.60 -5.62 6.79
C THR A 32 -8.84 -4.94 5.66
N ARG A 33 -9.16 -5.31 4.41
CA ARG A 33 -8.57 -4.71 3.22
C ARG A 33 -8.67 -3.17 3.20
N PRO A 34 -9.79 -2.52 3.58
CA PRO A 34 -9.85 -1.06 3.70
C PRO A 34 -8.81 -0.46 4.64
N THR A 35 -8.51 -1.13 5.75
CA THR A 35 -7.47 -0.70 6.71
C THR A 35 -6.08 -0.72 6.07
N LEU A 36 -5.78 -1.77 5.29
CA LEU A 36 -4.52 -1.86 4.54
C LEU A 36 -4.41 -0.77 3.47
N ILE A 37 -5.49 -0.52 2.72
CA ILE A 37 -5.52 0.54 1.70
C ILE A 37 -5.35 1.92 2.33
N ALA A 38 -5.96 2.17 3.50
CA ALA A 38 -5.78 3.42 4.24
C ALA A 38 -4.32 3.61 4.66
N TRP A 39 -3.71 2.59 5.27
CA TRP A 39 -2.29 2.63 5.66
C TRP A 39 -1.36 2.84 4.45
N LEU A 40 -1.63 2.17 3.32
CA LEU A 40 -0.88 2.36 2.08
C LEU A 40 -1.03 3.77 1.52
N THR A 41 -2.22 4.37 1.64
CA THR A 41 -2.48 5.74 1.22
C THR A 41 -1.63 6.72 2.05
N GLU A 42 -1.59 6.53 3.37
CA GLU A 42 -0.74 7.33 4.26
C GLU A 42 0.75 7.12 3.99
N TRP A 43 1.16 5.88 3.72
CA TRP A 43 2.54 5.55 3.38
C TRP A 43 2.94 6.18 2.04
N ALA A 44 2.07 6.14 1.03
CA ALA A 44 2.29 6.74 -0.28
C ALA A 44 2.29 8.29 -0.22
N ALA A 45 1.60 8.90 0.75
CA ALA A 45 1.65 10.35 0.97
C ALA A 45 3.01 10.83 1.49
N ARG A 46 3.89 9.92 1.95
CA ARG A 46 5.27 10.27 2.35
C ARG A 46 6.08 10.65 1.09
N PRO A 47 7.00 11.63 1.20
CA PRO A 47 7.75 12.16 0.05
C PRO A 47 8.55 11.09 -0.73
N ASP A 48 9.04 10.05 -0.04
CA ASP A 48 9.74 8.91 -0.66
C ASP A 48 8.80 7.77 -1.07
N GLY A 49 7.56 7.76 -0.58
CA GLY A 49 6.66 6.61 -0.68
C GLY A 49 6.10 6.40 -2.07
N LYS A 50 5.45 7.43 -2.65
CA LYS A 50 4.80 7.31 -3.97
C LYS A 50 5.78 7.01 -5.10
N ALA A 51 7.00 7.55 -5.03
CA ALA A 51 8.03 7.37 -6.05
C ALA A 51 8.64 5.96 -6.02
N GLY A 52 8.89 5.41 -4.82
CA GLY A 52 9.36 4.03 -4.66
C GLY A 52 8.31 3.02 -5.10
N LEU A 53 7.06 3.20 -4.68
CA LEU A 53 5.96 2.28 -5.03
C LEU A 53 5.69 2.18 -6.54
N LYS A 54 5.75 3.29 -7.28
CA LYS A 54 5.48 3.27 -8.73
C LYS A 54 6.60 2.64 -9.55
N ARG A 55 7.84 2.67 -9.06
CA ARG A 55 9.01 2.24 -9.84
C ARG A 55 9.33 0.76 -9.65
N GLU A 56 8.89 0.17 -8.56
CA GLU A 56 9.42 -1.12 -8.15
C GLU A 56 8.44 -2.29 -8.30
N ILE A 57 7.16 -2.09 -8.67
CA ILE A 57 6.28 -3.24 -9.02
C ILE A 57 6.91 -4.04 -10.19
N PRO A 58 7.16 -5.36 -10.02
CA PRO A 58 6.55 -6.28 -9.04
C PRO A 58 7.30 -6.51 -7.71
N HIS A 59 8.48 -5.93 -7.49
CA HIS A 59 9.25 -6.11 -6.25
C HIS A 59 9.09 -4.91 -5.32
N LEU A 60 8.35 -5.06 -4.23
CA LEU A 60 8.08 -3.91 -3.37
C LEU A 60 9.35 -3.42 -2.63
N PRO A 61 9.46 -2.11 -2.36
CA PRO A 61 10.59 -1.56 -1.62
C PRO A 61 10.74 -2.25 -0.27
N GLN A 62 11.96 -2.59 0.12
CA GLN A 62 12.23 -3.24 1.41
C GLN A 62 11.73 -2.40 2.59
N ALA A 63 11.81 -1.07 2.49
CA ALA A 63 11.30 -0.15 3.50
C ALA A 63 9.77 -0.28 3.70
N LEU A 64 9.02 -0.54 2.63
CA LEU A 64 7.58 -0.80 2.70
C LEU A 64 7.31 -2.16 3.34
N LYS A 65 8.03 -3.20 2.91
CA LYS A 65 7.89 -4.55 3.46
C LYS A 65 8.16 -4.59 4.97
N SER A 66 9.23 -3.94 5.41
CA SER A 66 9.56 -3.82 6.83
C SER A 66 8.49 -3.04 7.61
N ALA A 67 8.06 -1.88 7.10
CA ALA A 67 7.02 -1.09 7.75
C ALA A 67 5.68 -1.84 7.83
N TYR A 68 5.32 -2.59 6.79
CA TYR A 68 4.12 -3.43 6.77
C TYR A 68 4.21 -4.57 7.79
N ALA A 69 5.34 -5.28 7.85
CA ALA A 69 5.58 -6.34 8.83
C ALA A 69 5.49 -5.83 10.27
N GLU A 70 6.04 -4.66 10.56
CA GLU A 70 5.90 -4.01 11.87
C GLU A 70 4.44 -3.64 12.14
N TRP A 71 3.78 -3.02 11.17
CA TRP A 71 2.40 -2.54 11.31
C TRP A 71 1.39 -3.68 11.56
N ILE A 72 1.51 -4.81 10.86
CA ILE A 72 0.66 -5.99 11.09
C ILE A 72 0.94 -6.67 12.44
N HIS A 73 2.20 -6.69 12.89
CA HIS A 73 2.57 -7.20 14.21
C HIS A 73 2.03 -6.33 15.35
N HIS A 74 1.91 -5.01 15.12
CA HIS A 74 1.33 -4.07 16.07
C HIS A 74 -0.21 -4.00 16.00
N GLY A 75 -0.86 -4.76 15.11
CA GLY A 75 -2.31 -4.85 15.03
C GLY A 75 -2.99 -3.70 14.29
N GLY A 76 -2.30 -2.99 13.40
CA GLY A 76 -3.00 -2.14 12.42
C GLY A 76 -3.08 -0.64 12.66
N GLY A 77 -2.10 -0.09 13.37
CA GLY A 77 -2.14 1.32 13.77
C GLY A 77 -2.89 1.45 15.09
N ARG A 78 -2.22 2.06 16.05
CA ARG A 78 -2.71 2.26 17.41
C ARG A 78 -3.48 3.57 17.50
#